data_AF-G5E2N6-F1
#
_entry.id   AF-G5E2N6-F1
#
_cell.length_a   1.000
_cell.length_b   1.000
_cell.length_c   1.000
_cell.angle_alpha   90.00
_cell.angle_beta   90.00
_cell.angle_gamma   90.00
#
_symmetry.space_group_name_H-M   'P 1'
#
loop_
_entity.id
_entity.type
_entity.pdbx_description
1 polymer ?
#
loop_
_entity_poly.entity_id
_entity_poly.type
_entity_poly.pdbx_seq_one_letter_code
_entity_poly.pdbx_strand_id
1 'polypeptide(L)'
;IFFPLCGKAVDMKWLTDMGHTVVGVDVCEIGLKEFFEEHNIPYVEESLPDIPDVKSTCGHISLYCCNLFNLSSSVIGKFGGIWDRGAMVAINPCDRERYAELILSLMEDDC
;
A
#
# COMPACT_ATOMS: atom_id res chain seq x y z
N ILE A 1 -4.93 3.14 7.11
CA ILE A 1 -5.47 1.88 6.55
C ILE A 1 -4.50 1.40 5.49
N PHE A 2 -4.13 0.13 5.51
CA PHE A 2 -3.14 -0.45 4.60
C PHE A 2 -3.79 -1.29 3.50
N PHE A 3 -3.28 -1.16 2.28
CA PHE A 3 -3.72 -1.86 1.07
C PHE A 3 -2.55 -2.68 0.49
N PRO A 4 -2.41 -3.97 0.84
CA PRO A 4 -1.45 -4.85 0.17
C PRO A 4 -1.86 -5.10 -1.29
N LEU A 5 -0.90 -5.14 -2.21
CA LEU A 5 -1.09 -5.38 -3.65
C LEU A 5 -2.27 -4.55 -4.20
N CYS A 6 -2.19 -3.24 -3.98
CA CYS A 6 -3.34 -2.34 -4.10
C CYS A 6 -3.82 -2.13 -5.54
N GLY A 7 -2.96 -2.38 -6.53
CA GLY A 7 -3.16 -1.94 -7.91
C GLY A 7 -3.66 -0.50 -7.94
N LYS A 8 -4.83 -0.30 -8.56
CA LYS A 8 -5.57 0.96 -8.58
C LYS A 8 -6.94 0.88 -7.89
N ALA A 9 -6.98 0.24 -6.72
CA ALA A 9 -8.23 0.06 -5.98
C ALA A 9 -8.93 1.40 -5.68
N VAL A 10 -10.13 1.58 -6.24
CA VAL A 10 -10.96 2.78 -6.06
C VAL A 10 -11.35 3.02 -4.59
N ASP A 11 -11.37 1.97 -3.78
CA ASP A 11 -11.64 2.02 -2.34
C ASP A 11 -10.61 2.89 -1.60
N MET A 12 -9.37 3.00 -2.10
CA MET A 12 -8.36 3.90 -1.52
C MET A 12 -8.85 5.35 -1.55
N LYS A 13 -9.39 5.80 -2.69
CA LYS A 13 -9.95 7.15 -2.82
C LYS A 13 -11.17 7.33 -1.90
N TRP A 14 -12.07 6.35 -1.88
CA TRP A 14 -13.26 6.40 -1.04
C TRP A 14 -12.92 6.57 0.46
N LEU A 15 -11.94 5.81 0.98
CA LEU A 15 -11.50 5.94 2.37
C LEU A 15 -10.84 7.30 2.65
N THR A 16 -10.05 7.81 1.70
CA THR A 16 -9.45 9.15 1.86
C THR A 16 -10.48 10.27 1.83
N ASP A 17 -11.56 10.12 1.07
CA ASP A 17 -12.69 11.06 1.06
C ASP A 17 -13.46 11.08 2.39
N MET A 18 -13.41 9.97 3.14
CA MET A 18 -13.92 9.88 4.51
C MET A 18 -12.94 10.40 5.56
N GLY A 19 -11.76 10.89 5.16
CA GLY A 19 -10.75 11.46 6.06
C GLY A 19 -9.75 10.45 6.62
N HIS A 20 -9.73 9.21 6.12
CA HIS A 20 -8.71 8.23 6.53
C HIS A 20 -7.40 8.44 5.78
N THR A 21 -6.28 8.15 6.46
CA THR A 21 -4.98 8.05 5.81
C THR A 21 -4.79 6.64 5.25
N VAL A 22 -4.40 6.56 3.99
CA VAL A 22 -4.24 5.32 3.21
C VAL A 22 -2.79 5.14 2.79
N VAL A 23 -2.30 3.92 3.00
CA VAL A 23 -1.01 3.47 2.48
C VAL A 23 -1.24 2.23 1.63
N GLY A 24 -0.77 2.26 0.39
CA GLY A 24 -0.86 1.14 -0.55
C GLY A 24 0.51 0.70 -1.04
N VAL A 25 0.63 -0.57 -1.43
CA VAL A 25 1.82 -1.10 -2.09
C VAL A 25 1.44 -1.92 -3.30
N ASP A 26 2.14 -1.72 -4.41
CA ASP A 26 2.06 -2.57 -5.58
C ASP A 26 3.43 -2.59 -6.30
N VAL A 27 3.68 -3.60 -7.12
CA VAL A 27 4.89 -3.66 -7.95
C VAL A 27 4.68 -2.99 -9.32
N CYS A 28 3.43 -2.76 -9.73
CA CYS A 28 3.07 -2.19 -11.00
C CYS A 28 3.01 -0.66 -10.94
N GLU A 29 4.14 -0.01 -11.25
CA GLU A 29 4.25 1.46 -11.31
C GLU A 29 3.14 2.09 -12.18
N ILE A 30 2.85 1.47 -13.33
CA ILE A 30 1.80 1.93 -14.26
C ILE A 30 0.44 1.98 -13.55
N GLY A 31 0.08 0.95 -12.79
CA GLY A 31 -1.19 0.91 -12.07
C GLY A 31 -1.29 2.00 -10.99
N LEU A 32 -0.18 2.27 -10.28
CA LEU A 32 -0.14 3.35 -9.28
C LEU A 32 -0.29 4.73 -9.94
N LYS A 33 0.34 4.96 -11.09
CA LYS A 33 0.21 6.22 -11.86
C LYS A 33 -1.20 6.41 -12.39
N GLU A 34 -1.77 5.37 -13.00
CA GLU A 34 -3.14 5.37 -13.48
C GLU A 34 -4.14 5.68 -12.35
N PHE A 35 -3.93 5.18 -11.13
CA PHE A 35 -4.78 5.51 -9.98
C PHE A 35 -4.83 7.03 -9.73
N PHE A 36 -3.67 7.69 -9.66
CA PHE A 36 -3.63 9.14 -9.44
C PHE A 36 -4.26 9.92 -10.59
N GLU A 37 -3.99 9.51 -11.83
CA GLU A 37 -4.54 10.13 -13.04
C GLU A 37 -6.07 9.98 -13.11
N GLU A 38 -6.61 8.76 -12.94
CA GLU A 38 -8.05 8.47 -13.02
C GLU A 38 -8.84 9.21 -11.94
N HIS A 39 -8.26 9.42 -10.77
CA HIS A 39 -8.89 10.14 -9.67
C HIS A 39 -8.57 11.64 -9.62
N ASN A 40 -7.83 12.17 -10.61
CA ASN A 40 -7.38 13.57 -10.68
C ASN A 40 -6.67 14.05 -9.41
N ILE A 41 -5.83 13.19 -8.83
CA ILE A 41 -5.06 13.47 -7.61
C ILE A 41 -3.64 13.87 -8.05
N PRO A 42 -3.20 15.11 -7.80
CA PRO A 42 -1.80 15.47 -8.06
C PRO A 42 -0.89 14.65 -7.15
N TYR A 43 0.29 14.21 -7.60
CA TYR A 43 1.21 13.43 -6.75
C TYR A 43 2.66 13.86 -6.96
N VAL A 44 3.48 13.59 -5.96
CA VAL A 44 4.94 13.77 -6.02
C VAL A 44 5.59 12.40 -5.90
N GLU A 45 6.54 12.12 -6.77
CA GLU A 45 7.40 10.93 -6.70
C GLU A 45 8.66 11.24 -5.90
N GLU A 46 8.96 10.37 -4.95
CA GLU A 46 10.15 10.43 -4.12
C GLU A 46 10.91 9.10 -4.23
N SER A 47 12.21 9.19 -4.52
CA SER A 47 13.11 8.03 -4.43
C SER A 47 13.43 7.75 -2.96
N LEU A 48 13.30 6.49 -2.55
CA LEU A 48 13.70 6.08 -1.20
C LEU A 48 15.20 5.74 -1.19
N PRO A 49 16.03 6.32 -0.29
CA PRO A 49 17.48 6.16 -0.32
C PRO A 49 17.97 4.70 -0.23
N ASP A 50 17.21 3.86 0.47
CA ASP A 50 17.62 2.51 0.86
C ASP A 50 16.90 1.38 0.10
N ILE A 51 16.03 1.74 -0.85
CA ILE A 51 15.20 0.78 -1.57
C ILE A 51 15.10 1.22 -3.04
N PRO A 52 15.27 0.36 -4.06
CA PRO A 52 15.10 0.71 -5.48
C PRO A 52 13.66 1.13 -5.87
N ASP A 53 12.86 1.51 -4.90
CA ASP A 53 11.42 1.60 -4.94
C ASP A 53 10.98 3.07 -4.88
N VAL A 54 9.92 3.39 -5.62
CA VAL A 54 9.39 4.75 -5.75
C VAL A 54 8.21 4.94 -4.80
N LYS A 55 8.18 6.05 -4.06
CA LYS A 55 7.01 6.44 -3.27
C LYS A 55 6.29 7.59 -3.96
N SER A 56 5.01 7.41 -4.25
CA SER A 56 4.13 8.46 -4.75
C SER A 56 3.22 8.95 -3.64
N THR A 57 3.29 10.24 -3.29
CA THR A 57 2.57 10.81 -2.15
C THR A 57 1.69 11.99 -2.57
N CYS A 58 0.48 12.05 -2.02
CA CYS A 58 -0.36 13.24 -2.02
C CYS A 58 -1.33 13.24 -0.83
N GLY A 59 -1.23 14.25 0.02
CA GLY A 59 -2.14 14.43 1.15
C GLY A 59 -2.23 13.18 2.02
N HIS A 60 -3.40 12.53 2.01
CA HIS A 60 -3.70 11.34 2.81
C HIS A 60 -3.39 10.00 2.12
N ILE A 61 -2.80 10.01 0.92
CA ILE A 61 -2.44 8.80 0.16
C ILE A 61 -0.93 8.72 -0.02
N SER A 62 -0.36 7.57 0.36
CA SER A 62 1.02 7.19 0.02
C SER A 62 1.03 5.82 -0.66
N LEU A 63 1.52 5.74 -1.90
CA LEU A 63 1.64 4.49 -2.64
C LEU A 63 3.12 4.14 -2.84
N TYR A 64 3.48 2.92 -2.47
CA TYR A 64 4.83 2.39 -2.59
C TYR A 64 4.91 1.45 -3.81
N CYS A 65 5.74 1.79 -4.77
CA CYS A 65 6.07 0.94 -5.90
C CYS A 65 7.21 0.00 -5.52
N CYS A 66 6.89 -1.12 -4.88
CA CYS A 66 7.87 -2.06 -4.33
C CYS A 66 7.36 -3.49 -4.22
N ASN A 67 8.29 -4.42 -3.97
CA ASN A 67 7.90 -5.73 -3.45
C ASN A 67 7.34 -5.56 -2.04
N LEU A 68 6.11 -6.05 -1.80
CA LEU A 68 5.46 -6.06 -0.49
C LEU A 68 6.39 -6.56 0.63
N PHE A 69 7.19 -7.60 0.37
CA PHE A 69 8.07 -8.19 1.36
C PHE A 69 9.32 -7.37 1.69
N ASN A 70 9.56 -6.25 1.00
CA ASN A 70 10.58 -5.26 1.38
C ASN A 70 10.08 -4.30 2.46
N LEU A 71 8.78 -4.31 2.76
CA LEU A 71 8.17 -3.41 3.72
C LEU A 71 8.28 -3.95 5.15
N SER A 72 8.30 -3.02 6.10
CA SER A 72 8.25 -3.31 7.53
C SER A 72 7.57 -2.15 8.26
N SER A 73 7.14 -2.40 9.50
CA SER A 73 6.53 -1.37 10.33
C SER A 73 7.48 -0.22 10.66
N SER A 74 8.80 -0.39 10.56
CA SER A 74 9.77 0.70 10.70
C SER A 74 9.79 1.64 9.50
N VAL A 75 9.37 1.16 8.31
CA VAL A 75 9.33 1.96 7.08
C VAL A 75 7.97 2.64 6.90
N ILE A 76 6.88 1.89 7.07
CA ILE A 76 5.52 2.37 6.74
C ILE A 76 4.62 2.56 7.96
N GLY A 77 5.11 2.27 9.16
CA GLY A 77 4.32 2.35 10.39
C GLY A 77 3.43 1.12 10.60
N LYS A 78 2.49 1.27 11.54
CA LYS A 78 1.42 0.31 11.82
C LYS A 78 0.06 0.91 11.43
N PHE A 79 -0.95 0.06 11.28
CA PHE A 79 -2.26 0.45 10.81
C PHE A 79 -3.39 -0.16 11.66
N GLY A 80 -4.33 0.65 12.11
CA GLY A 80 -5.60 0.21 12.70
C GLY A 80 -6.62 -0.34 11.69
N GLY A 81 -6.18 -0.77 10.51
CA GLY A 81 -7.07 -1.39 9.52
C GLY A 81 -6.34 -1.83 8.26
N ILE A 82 -6.65 -3.03 7.77
CA ILE A 82 -6.13 -3.64 6.54
C ILE A 82 -7.28 -3.92 5.58
N TRP A 83 -7.14 -3.50 4.32
CA TRP A 83 -8.06 -3.86 3.24
C TRP A 83 -7.41 -4.89 2.32
N ASP A 84 -7.64 -6.17 2.60
CA ASP A 84 -7.09 -7.29 1.82
C ASP A 84 -8.13 -7.83 0.84
N ARG A 85 -8.11 -7.30 -0.39
CA ARG A 85 -8.97 -7.75 -1.47
C ARG A 85 -8.15 -7.93 -2.73
N GLY A 86 -8.02 -9.18 -3.18
CA GLY A 86 -7.18 -9.51 -4.33
C GLY A 86 -5.69 -9.59 -4.01
N ALA A 87 -5.30 -9.44 -2.73
CA ALA A 87 -3.90 -9.44 -2.32
C ALA A 87 -3.47 -10.83 -1.84
N MET A 88 -3.95 -11.32 -0.69
CA MET A 88 -3.55 -12.66 -0.17
C MET A 88 -3.79 -13.78 -1.19
N VAL A 89 -4.87 -13.69 -1.97
CA VAL A 89 -5.21 -14.66 -3.02
C VAL A 89 -4.27 -14.62 -4.22
N ALA A 90 -3.59 -13.50 -4.46
CA ALA A 90 -2.57 -13.33 -5.51
C ALA A 90 -1.17 -13.79 -5.05
N ILE A 91 -0.95 -13.95 -3.74
CA ILE A 91 0.31 -14.48 -3.19
C ILE A 91 0.42 -15.98 -3.50
N ASN A 92 1.62 -16.38 -3.94
CA ASN A 92 1.95 -17.79 -4.17
C ASN A 92 1.62 -18.62 -2.91
N PRO A 93 1.05 -19.82 -3.03
CA PRO A 93 0.66 -20.61 -1.87
C PRO A 93 1.78 -20.84 -0.84
N CYS A 94 3.04 -20.96 -1.27
CA CYS A 94 4.19 -21.12 -0.39
C CYS A 94 4.57 -19.87 0.42
N ASP A 95 4.18 -18.69 -0.05
CA ASP A 95 4.52 -17.41 0.58
C ASP A 95 3.40 -16.88 1.48
N ARG A 96 2.27 -17.58 1.58
CA ARG A 96 1.08 -17.11 2.33
C ARG A 96 1.31 -17.00 3.83
N GLU A 97 2.12 -17.88 4.40
CA GLU A 97 2.48 -17.81 5.82
C GLU A 97 3.33 -16.55 6.09
N ARG A 98 4.37 -16.34 5.28
CA ARG A 98 5.20 -15.12 5.32
C ARG A 98 4.37 -13.86 5.09
N TYR A 99 3.38 -13.91 4.19
CA TYR A 99 2.45 -12.80 3.97
C TYR A 99 1.63 -12.51 5.22
N ALA A 100 1.03 -13.54 5.83
CA ALA A 100 0.24 -13.37 7.05
C ALA A 100 1.08 -12.79 8.19
N GLU A 101 2.31 -13.29 8.40
CA GLU A 101 3.26 -12.74 9.38
C GLU A 101 3.55 -11.25 9.13
N LEU A 102 3.80 -10.88 7.88
CA LEU A 102 4.02 -9.48 7.51
C LEU A 102 2.78 -8.63 7.81
N ILE A 103 1.59 -9.04 7.36
CA ILE A 103 0.35 -8.29 7.61
C ILE A 103 0.11 -8.11 9.11
N LEU A 104 0.25 -9.18 9.90
CA LEU A 104 0.11 -9.11 11.36
C LEU A 104 1.14 -8.16 12.00
N SER A 105 2.38 -8.13 11.49
CA SER A 105 3.42 -7.22 11.99
C SER A 105 3.13 -5.74 11.72
N LEU A 106 2.28 -5.45 10.72
CA LEU A 106 1.86 -4.11 10.32
C LEU A 106 0.57 -3.65 11.03
N MET A 107 -0.10 -4.52 11.78
CA MET A 107 -1.32 -4.17 12.50
C MET A 107 -1.01 -3.43 13.82
N GLU A 108 -1.83 -2.44 14.14
CA GLU A 108 -1.91 -1.89 15.51
C GLU A 108 -2.52 -2.92 16.46
N ASP A 109 -2.28 -2.77 17.77
CA ASP A 109 -2.69 -3.77 18.77
C ASP A 109 -4.22 -3.86 18.94
N ASP A 110 -4.95 -2.84 18.49
CA ASP A 110 -6.41 -2.71 18.50
C ASP A 110 -7.06 -2.91 17.12
N CYS A 111 -6.29 -3.38 16.14
CA CYS A 111 -6.73 -3.68 14.77
C CYS A 111 -7.44 -5.04 14.63
#